data_AF-A0A1B1ZJ36-F1
#
_entry.id   AF-A0A1B1ZJ36-F1
#
_cell.length_a   1.000
_cell.length_b   1.000
_cell.length_c   1.000
_cell.angle_alpha   90.00
_cell.angle_beta   90.00
_cell.angle_gamma   90.00
#
_symmetry.space_group_name_H-M   'P 1'
#
loop_
_entity.id
_entity.type
_entity.pdbx_description
1 polymer ?
#
loop_
_entity_poly.entity_id
_entity_poly.type
_entity_poly.pdbx_seq_one_letter_code
_entity_poly.pdbx_strand_id
1 'polypeptide(L)' 'MESLNSRFRQATRRRGHFPNDQAALKVLYLVIRSPIANRTNVTGRTTGWKIALNALTLFYGDRIALN' A
#
# COMPACT_ATOMS: atom_id res chain seq x y z
N MET A 1 -6.41 -0.40 4.07
CA MET A 1 -6.32 1.08 4.11
C MET A 1 -5.80 1.59 5.46
N GLU A 2 -6.31 1.08 6.59
CA GLU A 2 -5.99 1.63 7.92
C GLU A 2 -4.51 1.60 8.31
N SER A 3 -3.75 0.57 7.89
CA SER A 3 -2.31 0.48 8.16
C SER A 3 -1.50 1.63 7.55
N LEU A 4 -1.88 2.12 6.37
CA LEU A 4 -1.24 3.27 5.74
C LEU A 4 -1.64 4.58 6.43
N ASN A 5 -2.95 4.74 6.72
CA ASN A 5 -3.47 5.92 7.43
C ASN A 5 -2.83 6.07 8.82
N SER A 6 -2.62 4.98 9.54
CA SER A 6 -1.92 4.98 10.83
C SER A 6 -0.49 5.52 10.71
N ARG A 7 0.24 5.11 9.67
CA ARG A 7 1.61 5.59 9.40
C ARG A 7 1.64 7.06 9.01
N PHE A 8 0.69 7.52 8.20
CA PHE A 8 0.56 8.95 7.88
C PHE A 8 0.30 9.77 9.14
N ARG A 9 -0.68 9.37 9.97
CA ARG A 9 -0.95 10.07 11.24
C ARG A 9 0.27 10.08 12.17
N GLN A 10 1.03 8.99 12.24
CA GLN A 10 2.27 8.95 13.02
C GLN A 10 3.31 9.94 12.49
N ALA A 11 3.56 9.97 11.18
CA ALA A 11 4.53 10.87 10.57
C ALA A 11 4.12 12.35 10.72
N THR A 12 2.83 12.65 10.54
CA THR A 12 2.27 13.99 10.74
C THR A 12 2.41 14.44 12.19
N ARG A 13 2.02 13.60 13.17
CA ARG A 13 2.14 13.92 14.62
C ARG A 13 3.58 14.17 15.06
N ARG A 14 4.55 13.43 14.52
CA ARG A 14 5.98 13.61 14.83
C ARG A 14 6.55 14.93 14.30
N ARG A 15 5.99 15.46 13.20
CA ARG A 15 6.44 16.71 12.58
C ARG A 15 5.73 17.95 13.14
N GLY A 16 4.46 17.83 13.53
CA GLY A 16 3.67 18.96 14.02
C GLY A 16 3.21 19.87 12.89
N HIS A 17 3.65 21.12 12.89
CA HIS A 17 3.32 22.11 11.85
C HIS A 17 4.19 21.94 10.59
N PHE A 18 3.60 22.16 9.42
CA PHE A 18 4.32 22.18 8.15
C PHE A 18 4.35 23.60 7.58
N PRO A 19 5.50 24.05 7.04
CA PRO A 19 5.65 25.41 6.51
C PRO A 19 4.84 25.65 5.21
N ASN A 20 4.46 24.58 4.49
CA ASN A 20 3.58 24.60 3.34
C ASN A 20 3.11 23.16 2.99
N ASP A 21 2.17 23.07 2.06
CA ASP A 21 1.61 21.79 1.61
C ASP A 21 2.64 20.90 0.91
N GLN A 22 3.59 21.48 0.18
CA GLN A 22 4.65 20.71 -0.49
C GLN A 22 5.56 19.99 0.51
N ALA A 23 5.85 20.60 1.66
CA ALA A 23 6.60 19.97 2.74
C ALA A 23 5.82 18.80 3.36
N ALA A 24 4.51 18.97 3.57
CA ALA A 24 3.64 17.90 4.07
C ALA A 24 3.59 16.72 3.08
N LEU A 25 3.40 17.01 1.78
CA LEU A 25 3.36 15.99 0.72
C LEU A 25 4.68 15.22 0.62
N LYS A 26 5.84 15.89 0.73
CA LYS A 26 7.14 15.20 0.76
C LYS A 26 7.24 14.20 1.91
N VAL A 27 6.73 14.55 3.09
CA VAL A 27 6.73 13.62 4.23
C VAL A 27 5.83 12.41 3.96
N LEU A 28 4.62 12.61 3.42
CA LEU A 28 3.73 11.49 3.08
C LEU A 28 4.33 10.60 1.97
N TYR A 29 4.97 11.20 0.97
CA TYR A 29 5.71 10.48 -0.07
C TYR A 29 6.79 9.58 0.51
N LEU A 30 7.60 10.09 1.46
CA LEU A 30 8.61 9.30 2.14
C LEU A 30 7.99 8.15 2.93
N VAL A 31 6.83 8.33 3.57
CA VAL A 31 6.11 7.25 4.26
C VAL A 31 5.67 6.15 3.29
N ILE A 32 5.17 6.52 2.10
CA ILE A 32 4.78 5.55 1.06
C ILE A 32 6.00 4.75 0.59
N ARG A 33 7.10 5.43 0.28
CA ARG A 33 8.34 4.83 -0.24
C ARG A 33 9.10 4.01 0.79
N SER A 34 8.93 4.30 2.08
CA SER A 34 9.66 3.60 3.14
C SER A 34 9.12 2.18 3.31
N PRO A 35 9.98 1.14 3.12
CA PRO A 35 9.59 -0.24 3.34
C PRO A 35 9.27 -0.48 4.82
N ILE A 36 8.32 -1.36 5.08
CA ILE A 36 7.98 -1.78 6.45
C ILE A 36 8.97 -2.89 6.82
N ALA A 37 9.84 -2.63 7.79
CA ALA A 37 10.72 -3.65 8.35
C ALA A 37 9.87 -4.80 8.93
N ASN A 38 10.30 -6.04 8.72
CA ASN A 38 9.59 -7.25 9.18
C ASN A 38 8.16 -7.40 8.66
N ARG A 39 7.84 -6.83 7.50
CA ARG A 39 6.58 -7.18 6.83
C ARG A 39 6.65 -8.66 6.49
N THR A 40 5.76 -9.47 7.09
CA THR A 40 5.72 -10.93 6.93
C THR A 40 5.62 -11.38 5.47
N ASN A 41 5.27 -10.47 4.55
CA ASN A 41 5.26 -10.71 3.11
C ASN A 41 5.83 -9.52 2.34
N VAL A 42 7.14 -9.51 2.12
CA VAL A 42 7.76 -8.71 1.05
C VAL A 42 7.68 -9.44 -0.30
N THR A 43 7.54 -10.77 -0.29
CA THR A 43 7.37 -11.63 -1.49
C THR A 43 6.23 -12.66 -1.39
N GLY A 44 5.59 -12.86 -0.24
CA GLY A 44 4.66 -13.98 -0.06
C GLY A 44 3.19 -13.65 -0.38
N ARG A 45 2.64 -14.50 -1.24
CA ARG A 45 1.32 -14.47 -1.87
C ARG A 45 0.21 -14.09 -0.89
N THR A 46 -0.67 -13.17 -1.31
CA THR A 46 -1.97 -12.94 -0.67
C THR A 46 -2.66 -14.29 -0.45
N THR A 47 -3.08 -14.59 0.78
CA THR A 47 -3.78 -15.84 1.08
C THR A 47 -4.97 -16.02 0.15
N GLY A 48 -5.06 -17.17 -0.51
CA GLY A 48 -6.13 -17.45 -1.48
C GLY A 48 -5.98 -16.78 -2.85
N TRP A 49 -4.81 -16.21 -3.19
CA TRP A 49 -4.60 -15.51 -4.47
C TRP A 49 -4.98 -16.34 -5.71
N LYS A 50 -4.64 -17.64 -5.73
CA LYS A 50 -5.00 -18.53 -6.84
C LYS A 50 -6.53 -18.66 -7.01
N ILE A 51 -7.27 -18.75 -5.91
CA ILE A 51 -8.74 -18.86 -5.94
C ILE A 51 -9.35 -17.55 -6.44
N ALA A 52 -8.87 -16.41 -5.93
CA ALA A 52 -9.30 -15.10 -6.38
C ALA A 52 -9.00 -14.88 -7.88
N LEU A 53 -7.82 -15.29 -8.35
CA LEU A 53 -7.43 -15.17 -9.76
C LEU A 53 -8.34 -16.01 -10.66
N ASN A 54 -8.68 -17.24 -10.27
CA ASN A 54 -9.61 -18.08 -11.01
C ASN A 54 -11.01 -17.44 -11.13
N ALA A 55 -11.54 -16.89 -10.03
CA ALA A 55 -12.82 -16.17 -10.05
C ALA A 55 -12.76 -14.93 -10.94
N LEU A 56 -11.70 -14.14 -10.84
CA LEU A 56 -11.50 -12.95 -11.69
C LEU A 56 -11.39 -13.32 -13.17
N THR A 57 -10.73 -14.44 -13.49
CA THR A 57 -10.60 -14.91 -14.88
C THR A 57 -11.94 -15.37 -15.44
N LEU A 58 -12.80 -15.99 -14.63
CA LEU A 58 -14.15 -16.38 -15.04
C LEU A 58 -15.02 -15.17 -15.40
N PHE A 59 -14.99 -14.10 -14.60
CA PHE A 59 -15.81 -12.91 -14.84
C PHE A 59 -15.20 -11.91 -15.84
N TYR A 60 -13.88 -11.89 -15.96
CA TYR A 60 -13.14 -10.87 -16.71
C TYR A 60 -12.09 -11.47 -17.66
N GLY A 61 -12.35 -12.66 -18.22
CA GLY A 61 -11.40 -13.40 -19.06
C GLY A 61 -10.83 -12.59 -20.23
N ASP A 62 -11.64 -11.73 -20.85
CA ASP A 62 -11.20 -10.85 -21.95
C ASP A 62 -10.26 -9.71 -21.50
N ARG A 63 -10.09 -9.51 -20.18
CA ARG A 63 -9.28 -8.44 -19.58
C ARG A 63 -8.09 -8.96 -18.79
N ILE A 64 -8.11 -10.23 -18.38
CA ILE A 64 -7.09 -10.83 -17.51
C ILE A 64 -6.54 -12.07 -18.23
N ALA A 65 -5.32 -11.95 -18.76
CA ALA A 65 -4.60 -13.10 -19.31
C ALA A 65 -3.96 -13.92 -18.17
N LEU A 66 -4.26 -15.22 -18.13
CA LEU A 66 -3.45 -16.19 -17.41
C LEU A 66 -2.15 -16.36 -18.21
N ASN A 67 -1.08 -15.72 -17.75
CA ASN A 67 0.26 -15.93 -18.29
C ASN A 67 0.90 -17.18 -17.67
#